data_AF-A0A8D9C2C5-F1
#
_entry.id   AF-A0A8D9C2C5-F1
#
_cell.length_a   1.000
_cell.length_b   1.000
_cell.length_c   1.000
_cell.angle_alpha   90.00
_cell.angle_beta   90.00
_cell.angle_gamma   90.00
#
_symmetry.space_group_name_H-M   'P 1'
#
loop_
_entity.id
_entity.type
_entity.pdbx_description
1 polymer ?
#
loop_
_entity_poly.entity_id
_entity_poly.type
_entity_poly.pdbx_seq_one_letter_code
_entity_poly.pdbx_strand_id
1 'polypeptide(L)'
;RDSGRRLGERLTDITFWRNELSTELEKMLAEISLLQDTRRALEKAIRDTEPPLHVAQECLYHREARQGIDLVHDQAEQALLKEIETLRHCKEQLSNFYNRVNEQLRCCRSSQHEVEMDIKSKHSACQV
;
A
#
# COMPACT_ATOMS: atom_id res chain seq x y z
N ARG A 1 -51.51 7.87 17.87
CA ARG A 1 -50.98 9.03 17.10
C ARG A 1 -49.46 9.15 17.27
N ASP A 2 -48.93 9.03 18.49
CA ASP A 2 -47.48 9.04 18.75
C ASP A 2 -46.71 7.87 18.12
N SER A 3 -47.27 6.66 18.11
CA SER A 3 -46.57 5.47 17.61
C SER A 3 -46.20 5.57 16.12
N GLY A 4 -47.09 6.13 15.28
CA GLY A 4 -46.83 6.32 13.85
C GLY A 4 -45.75 7.38 13.58
N ARG A 5 -45.69 8.44 14.40
CA ARG A 5 -44.64 9.46 14.31
C ARG A 5 -43.26 8.89 14.65
N ARG A 6 -43.16 8.14 15.76
CA ARG A 6 -41.91 7.49 16.19
C ARG A 6 -41.41 6.45 15.17
N LEU A 7 -42.31 5.76 14.47
CA LEU A 7 -41.94 4.86 13.38
C LEU A 7 -41.41 5.62 12.16
N GLY A 8 -42.03 6.74 11.78
CA GLY A 8 -41.54 7.60 10.69
C GLY A 8 -40.17 8.21 10.96
N GLU A 9 -39.94 8.68 12.20
CA GLU A 9 -38.63 9.19 12.65
C GLU A 9 -37.55 8.09 12.53
N ARG A 10 -37.82 6.88 13.06
CA ARG A 10 -36.89 5.74 12.95
C ARG A 10 -36.62 5.32 11.51
N LEU A 11 -37.62 5.31 10.64
CA LEU A 11 -37.43 4.96 9.23
C LEU A 11 -36.52 5.97 8.51
N THR A 12 -36.68 7.25 8.84
CA THR A 12 -35.83 8.33 8.31
C THR A 12 -34.39 8.16 8.77
N ASP A 13 -34.18 7.90 10.06
CA ASP A 13 -32.85 7.67 10.63
C ASP A 13 -32.16 6.45 9.99
N ILE A 14 -32.86 5.32 9.86
CA ILE A 14 -32.28 4.11 9.25
C ILE A 14 -31.93 4.36 7.78
N THR A 15 -32.77 5.09 7.04
CA THR A 15 -32.51 5.44 5.63
C THR A 15 -31.31 6.36 5.50
N PHE A 16 -31.18 7.35 6.38
CA PHE A 16 -30.04 8.25 6.43
C PHE A 16 -28.74 7.48 6.64
N TRP A 17 -28.66 6.66 7.70
CA TRP A 17 -27.47 5.88 8.02
C TRP A 17 -27.11 4.87 6.93
N ARG A 18 -28.09 4.26 6.27
CA ARG A 18 -27.84 3.37 5.12
C ARG A 18 -27.14 4.11 3.97
N ASN A 19 -27.61 5.31 3.63
CA ASN A 19 -27.03 6.09 2.55
C ASN A 19 -25.62 6.58 2.90
N GLU A 20 -25.40 6.98 4.15
CA GLU A 20 -24.07 7.37 4.65
C GLU A 20 -23.09 6.20 4.56
N LEU A 21 -23.47 5.01 5.04
CA LEU A 21 -22.64 3.81 4.95
C LEU A 21 -22.36 3.38 3.51
N SER A 22 -23.33 3.56 2.60
CA SER A 22 -23.13 3.26 1.18
C SER A 22 -22.09 4.21 0.57
N THR A 23 -22.13 5.48 0.95
CA THR A 23 -21.17 6.51 0.50
C THR A 23 -19.77 6.22 1.03
N GLU A 24 -19.65 5.85 2.31
CA GLU A 24 -18.36 5.46 2.91
C GLU A 24 -17.80 4.17 2.30
N LEU A 25 -18.67 3.21 1.95
CA LEU A 25 -18.25 2.01 1.23
C LEU A 25 -17.66 2.34 -0.14
N GLU A 26 -18.29 3.25 -0.91
CA GLU A 26 -17.76 3.69 -2.21
C GLU A 26 -16.39 4.35 -2.07
N LYS A 27 -16.21 5.22 -1.08
CA LYS A 27 -14.90 5.85 -0.78
C LYS A 27 -13.84 4.81 -0.43
N MET A 28 -14.20 3.83 0.41
CA MET A 28 -13.29 2.74 0.80
C MET A 28 -12.88 1.88 -0.39
N LEU A 29 -13.80 1.56 -1.29
CA LEU A 29 -13.50 0.82 -2.52
C LEU A 29 -12.54 1.59 -3.44
N ALA A 30 -12.72 2.91 -3.55
CA ALA A 30 -11.79 3.76 -4.30
C ALA A 30 -10.38 3.78 -3.67
N GLU A 31 -10.29 3.89 -2.34
CA GLU A 31 -9.01 3.81 -1.62
C GLU A 31 -8.34 2.44 -1.80
N ILE A 32 -9.10 1.34 -1.72
CA ILE A 32 -8.58 -0.02 -1.96
C ILE A 32 -7.99 -0.12 -3.37
N SER A 33 -8.67 0.42 -4.39
CA SER A 33 -8.15 0.44 -5.76
C SER A 33 -6.81 1.18 -5.85
N LEU A 34 -6.73 2.37 -5.22
CA LEU A 34 -5.50 3.16 -5.20
C LEU A 34 -4.35 2.43 -4.48
N LEU A 35 -4.63 1.77 -3.36
CA LEU A 35 -3.65 0.97 -2.62
C LEU A 35 -3.18 -0.24 -3.43
N GLN A 36 -4.06 -0.88 -4.21
CA GLN A 36 -3.68 -1.97 -5.12
C GLN A 36 -2.75 -1.48 -6.24
N ASP A 37 -3.02 -0.32 -6.82
CA ASP A 37 -2.14 0.31 -7.81
C ASP A 37 -0.78 0.67 -7.21
N THR A 38 -0.80 1.28 -6.03
CA THR A 38 0.42 1.63 -5.28
C THR A 38 1.25 0.39 -4.97
N ARG A 39 0.61 -0.70 -4.54
CA ARG A 39 1.27 -1.99 -4.30
C ARG A 39 2.00 -2.49 -5.55
N ARG A 40 1.32 -2.50 -6.71
CA ARG A 40 1.92 -2.91 -8.00
C ARG A 40 3.10 -2.03 -8.40
N ALA A 41 2.97 -0.72 -8.19
CA ALA A 41 4.04 0.23 -8.45
C ALA A 41 5.26 -0.02 -7.56
N LEU A 42 5.05 -0.28 -6.26
CA LEU A 42 6.12 -0.60 -5.30
C LEU A 42 6.82 -1.92 -5.66
N GLU A 43 6.07 -2.97 -6.01
CA GLU A 43 6.68 -4.23 -6.46
C GLU A 43 7.56 -4.03 -7.70
N LYS A 44 7.09 -3.22 -8.65
CA LYS A 44 7.88 -2.88 -9.84
C LYS A 44 9.14 -2.10 -9.44
N ALA A 45 9.01 -1.07 -8.61
CA ALA A 45 10.14 -0.25 -8.16
C ALA A 45 11.20 -1.10 -7.45
N ILE A 46 10.79 -2.03 -6.57
CA ILE A 46 11.71 -2.97 -5.91
C ILE A 46 12.48 -3.80 -6.94
N ARG A 47 11.79 -4.37 -7.94
CA ARG A 47 12.46 -5.14 -9.01
C ARG A 47 13.41 -4.29 -9.83
N ASP A 48 13.02 -3.05 -10.13
CA ASP A 48 13.84 -2.13 -10.93
C ASP A 48 15.15 -1.71 -10.21
N THR A 49 15.24 -1.85 -8.88
CA THR A 49 16.51 -1.64 -8.15
C THR A 49 17.51 -2.77 -8.31
N GLU A 50 17.09 -3.97 -8.74
CA GLU A 50 17.97 -5.14 -8.80
C GLU A 50 19.02 -5.04 -9.92
N PRO A 51 18.68 -4.69 -11.18
CA PRO A 51 19.68 -4.56 -12.24
C PRO A 51 20.81 -3.57 -11.94
N PRO A 52 20.55 -2.31 -11.51
CA PRO A 52 21.64 -1.38 -11.20
C PRO A 52 22.47 -1.85 -9.99
N LEU A 53 21.86 -2.50 -8.99
CA LEU A 53 22.58 -3.05 -7.86
C LEU A 53 23.57 -4.15 -8.28
N HIS A 54 23.12 -5.05 -9.16
CA HIS A 54 23.97 -6.09 -9.70
C HIS A 54 25.13 -5.51 -10.51
N VAL A 55 24.87 -4.55 -11.40
CA VAL A 55 25.92 -3.89 -12.19
C VAL A 55 26.95 -3.20 -11.31
N ALA A 56 26.51 -2.45 -10.29
CA ALA A 56 27.42 -1.77 -9.38
C ALA A 56 28.30 -2.77 -8.60
N GLN A 57 27.75 -3.91 -8.19
CA GLN A 57 28.48 -4.98 -7.51
C GLN A 57 29.52 -5.64 -8.43
N GLU A 58 29.17 -5.96 -9.67
CA GLU A 58 30.11 -6.53 -10.64
C GLU A 58 31.25 -5.54 -10.96
N CYS A 59 30.92 -4.25 -11.14
CA CYS A 59 31.91 -3.20 -11.33
C CYS A 59 32.88 -3.10 -10.15
N LEU A 60 32.39 -3.21 -8.91
CA LEU A 60 33.23 -3.21 -7.72
C LEU A 60 34.11 -4.45 -7.66
N TYR A 61 33.55 -5.64 -7.90
CA TYR A 61 34.27 -6.91 -7.93
C TYR A 61 35.47 -6.88 -8.90
N HIS A 62 35.25 -6.39 -10.13
CA HIS A 62 36.32 -6.27 -11.11
C HIS A 62 37.43 -5.27 -10.70
N ARG A 63 37.08 -4.24 -9.92
CA ARG A 63 38.06 -3.26 -9.42
C ARG A 63 38.88 -3.86 -8.28
N GLU A 64 38.25 -4.55 -7.35
CA GLU A 64 38.91 -5.26 -6.25
C GLU A 64 39.84 -6.37 -6.74
N ALA A 65 39.58 -6.91 -7.95
CA ALA A 65 40.43 -7.92 -8.60
C ALA A 65 41.70 -7.35 -9.27
N ARG A 66 41.90 -6.03 -9.30
CA ARG A 66 43.11 -5.42 -9.88
C ARG A 66 44.37 -5.82 -9.10
N GLN A 67 45.52 -5.83 -9.76
CA GLN A 67 46.79 -6.26 -9.17
C GLN A 67 47.92 -5.26 -9.42
N GLY A 68 48.94 -5.32 -8.57
CA GLY A 68 50.14 -4.49 -8.72
C GLY A 68 49.83 -3.00 -8.59
N ILE A 69 50.33 -2.20 -9.53
CA ILE A 69 50.15 -0.74 -9.51
C ILE A 69 48.70 -0.29 -9.74
N ASP A 70 47.86 -1.17 -10.31
CA ASP A 70 46.46 -0.88 -10.60
C ASP A 70 45.54 -1.14 -9.38
N LEU A 71 46.06 -1.77 -8.32
CA LEU A 71 45.32 -1.96 -7.06
C LEU A 71 45.32 -0.65 -6.28
N VAL A 72 44.34 0.20 -6.57
CA VAL A 72 44.15 1.51 -5.93
C VAL A 72 42.69 1.72 -5.55
N HIS A 73 42.48 2.30 -4.37
CA HIS A 73 41.18 2.77 -3.90
C HIS A 73 40.83 4.11 -4.56
N ASP A 74 40.44 4.05 -5.83
CA ASP A 74 40.15 5.24 -6.62
C ASP A 74 38.77 5.84 -6.32
N GLN A 75 38.51 7.03 -6.87
CA GLN A 75 37.23 7.73 -6.69
C GLN A 75 36.03 6.93 -7.21
N ALA A 76 36.23 6.09 -8.23
CA ALA A 76 35.15 5.31 -8.80
C ALA A 76 34.79 4.11 -7.90
N GLU A 77 35.75 3.51 -7.21
CA GLU A 77 35.48 2.52 -6.16
C GLU A 77 34.62 3.11 -5.03
N GLN A 78 35.00 4.29 -4.53
CA GLN A 78 34.23 5.00 -3.50
C GLN A 78 32.81 5.33 -3.97
N ALA A 79 32.65 5.75 -5.24
CA ALA A 79 31.34 6.01 -5.82
C ALA A 79 30.48 4.75 -5.92
N LEU A 80 31.05 3.61 -6.34
CA LEU A 80 30.35 2.32 -6.43
C LEU A 80 29.89 1.81 -5.06
N LEU A 81 30.73 1.92 -4.03
CA LEU A 81 30.36 1.57 -2.66
C LEU A 81 29.15 2.38 -2.18
N LYS A 82 29.18 3.70 -2.41
CA LYS A 82 28.06 4.60 -2.08
C LYS A 82 26.80 4.29 -2.89
N GLU A 83 26.94 3.96 -4.17
CA GLU A 83 25.82 3.58 -5.03
C GLU A 83 25.16 2.29 -4.52
N ILE A 84 25.93 1.27 -4.19
CA ILE A 84 25.45 0.01 -3.62
C ILE A 84 24.71 0.25 -2.30
N GLU A 85 25.28 1.06 -1.40
CA GLU A 85 24.65 1.44 -0.14
C GLU A 85 23.30 2.13 -0.38
N THR A 86 23.28 3.11 -1.28
CA THR A 86 22.08 3.89 -1.62
C THR A 86 20.99 3.01 -2.22
N LEU A 87 21.34 2.10 -3.14
CA LEU A 87 20.39 1.18 -3.78
C LEU A 87 19.81 0.19 -2.77
N ARG A 88 20.64 -0.34 -1.85
CA ARG A 88 20.17 -1.22 -0.76
C ARG A 88 19.21 -0.49 0.16
N HIS A 89 19.53 0.74 0.55
CA HIS A 89 18.66 1.57 1.39
C HIS A 89 17.34 1.88 0.68
N CYS A 90 17.38 2.22 -0.61
CA CYS A 90 16.19 2.45 -1.42
C CYS A 90 15.28 1.20 -1.45
N LYS A 91 15.87 0.02 -1.70
CA LYS A 91 15.16 -1.25 -1.72
C LYS A 91 14.51 -1.58 -0.38
N GLU A 92 15.20 -1.33 0.73
CA GLU A 92 14.66 -1.49 2.08
C GLU A 92 13.46 -0.56 2.34
N GLN A 93 13.61 0.73 2.03
CA GLN A 93 12.53 1.72 2.15
C GLN A 93 11.29 1.29 1.34
N LEU A 94 11.47 0.93 0.07
CA LEU A 94 10.40 0.47 -0.80
C LEU A 94 9.71 -0.79 -0.24
N SER A 95 10.48 -1.74 0.30
CA SER A 95 9.96 -2.96 0.91
C SER A 95 9.15 -2.66 2.19
N ASN A 96 9.60 -1.72 3.01
CA ASN A 96 8.86 -1.26 4.19
C ASN A 96 7.52 -0.61 3.80
N PHE A 97 7.52 0.25 2.77
CA PHE A 97 6.28 0.83 2.25
C PHE A 97 5.35 -0.24 1.66
N TYR A 98 5.88 -1.20 0.91
CA TYR A 98 5.11 -2.31 0.36
C TYR A 98 4.42 -3.12 1.45
N ASN A 99 5.11 -3.42 2.55
CA ASN A 99 4.53 -4.13 3.69
C ASN A 99 3.41 -3.31 4.36
N ARG A 100 3.61 -2.00 4.54
CA ARG A 100 2.58 -1.10 5.08
C ARG A 100 1.33 -1.05 4.20
N VAL A 101 1.49 -0.99 2.88
CA VAL A 101 0.37 -1.00 1.92
C VAL A 101 -0.39 -2.32 1.99
N ASN A 102 0.30 -3.46 2.08
CA ASN A 102 -0.36 -4.76 2.24
C ASN A 102 -1.14 -4.87 3.55
N GLU A 103 -0.59 -4.35 4.64
CA GLU A 103 -1.29 -4.29 5.93
C GLU A 103 -2.54 -3.41 5.84
N GLN A 104 -2.42 -2.23 5.23
CA GLN A 104 -3.55 -1.33 5.01
C GLN A 104 -4.65 -2.02 4.17
N LEU A 105 -4.29 -2.71 3.08
CA LEU A 105 -5.23 -3.47 2.25
C LEU A 105 -5.96 -4.56 3.05
N ARG A 106 -5.26 -5.23 3.98
CA ARG A 106 -5.86 -6.22 4.88
C ARG A 106 -6.88 -5.57 5.82
N CYS A 107 -6.54 -4.44 6.42
CA CYS A 107 -7.44 -3.66 7.27
C CYS A 107 -8.67 -3.18 6.50
N CYS A 108 -8.48 -2.58 5.31
CA CYS A 108 -9.59 -2.12 4.48
C CYS A 108 -10.55 -3.26 4.12
N ARG A 109 -10.04 -4.47 3.81
CA ARG A 109 -10.91 -5.64 3.54
C ARG A 109 -11.75 -6.04 4.75
N SER A 110 -11.17 -5.95 5.95
CA SER A 110 -11.91 -6.21 7.20
C SER A 110 -13.01 -5.17 7.40
N SER A 111 -12.68 -3.88 7.28
CA SER A 111 -13.64 -2.78 7.42
C SER A 111 -14.75 -2.83 6.36
N GLN A 112 -14.41 -3.20 5.12
CA GLN A 112 -15.38 -3.38 4.04
C GLN A 112 -16.43 -4.42 4.42
N HIS A 113 -15.99 -5.57 4.95
CA HIS A 113 -16.89 -6.64 5.35
C HIS A 113 -17.88 -6.19 6.44
N GLU A 114 -17.39 -5.48 7.46
CA GLU A 114 -18.23 -4.95 8.55
C GLU A 114 -19.28 -3.96 8.03
N VAL A 115 -18.89 -3.04 7.16
CA VAL A 115 -19.81 -2.05 6.56
C VAL A 115 -20.87 -2.75 5.69
N GLU A 116 -20.48 -3.74 4.89
CA GLU A 116 -21.42 -4.52 4.09
C GLU A 116 -22.43 -5.29 4.95
N MET A 117 -22.00 -5.83 6.09
CA MET A 117 -22.91 -6.50 7.04
C MET A 117 -23.89 -5.51 7.68
N ASP A 118 -23.42 -4.32 8.08
CA ASP A 118 -24.29 -3.30 8.68
C ASP A 118 -25.33 -2.77 7.67
N ILE A 119 -24.92 -2.52 6.42
CA ILE A 119 -25.85 -2.14 5.34
C ILE A 119 -26.94 -3.20 5.16
N LYS A 120 -26.58 -4.50 5.13
CA LYS A 120 -27.55 -5.60 5.01
C LYS A 120 -28.52 -5.62 6.18
N SER A 121 -28.02 -5.44 7.40
CA SER A 121 -28.85 -5.38 8.61
C SER A 121 -29.87 -4.23 8.56
N LYS A 122 -29.42 -3.03 8.18
CA LYS A 122 -30.30 -1.86 8.03
C LYS A 122 -31.30 -2.03 6.89
N HIS A 123 -30.91 -2.66 5.78
CA HIS A 123 -31.81 -2.98 4.68
C HIS A 123 -32.96 -3.88 5.13
N SER A 124 -32.65 -4.97 5.84
CA SER A 124 -33.66 -5.87 6.41
C SER A 124 -34.59 -5.15 7.39
N ALA A 125 -34.07 -4.24 8.21
CA ALA A 125 -34.88 -3.46 9.16
C ALA A 125 -35.85 -2.47 8.49
N CYS A 126 -35.58 -2.03 7.25
CA CYS A 126 -36.47 -1.16 6.48
C CYS A 126 -37.57 -1.93 5.71
N GLN A 127 -37.48 -3.26 5.61
CA GLN A 127 -38.44 -4.09 4.86
C GLN A 127 -39.54 -4.71 5.74
N VAL A 128 -39.55 -4.39 7.04
CA VAL A 128 -40.55 -4.82 8.04
C VAL A 128 -41.45 -3.64 8.40
#